data_AF-A0A8S3FV80-F1
#
_entry.id   AF-A0A8S3FV80-F1
#
_cell.length_a   1.000
_cell.length_b   1.000
_cell.length_c   1.000
_cell.angle_alpha   90.00
_cell.angle_beta   90.00
_cell.angle_gamma   90.00
#
_symmetry.space_group_name_H-M   'P 1'
#
loop_
_entity.id
_entity.type
_entity.pdbx_description
1 polymer ?
#
loop_
_entity_poly.entity_id
_entity_poly.type
_entity_poly.pdbx_seq_one_letter_code
_entity_poly.pdbx_strand_id
1 'polypeptide(L)'
;MRIAYQGLIFRKVLRLSSRSLNTFSSGEITNLFSNDATQIQLFLISFNFLWSTPLDIIAMIFLFWHFMNYISLIAIGYTVLIALIATLIGHIAVYYRTKILQVTDKRVKLMAEIIKSMRIVKMYCWESAINRKVRSVRK
;
A
#
# COMPACT_ATOMS: atom_id res chain seq x y z
N MET A 1 12.09 10.21 -13.37
CA MET A 1 10.65 9.85 -13.44
C MET A 1 9.80 10.60 -12.41
N ARG A 2 10.02 10.42 -11.09
CA ARG A 2 9.21 11.10 -10.06
C ARG A 2 9.23 12.63 -10.12
N ILE A 3 10.41 13.25 -10.29
CA ILE A 3 10.55 14.72 -10.39
C ILE A 3 9.79 15.26 -11.62
N ALA A 4 9.85 14.54 -12.75
CA ALA A 4 9.11 14.92 -13.96
C ALA A 4 7.59 14.81 -13.76
N TYR A 5 7.12 13.74 -13.10
CA TYR A 5 5.70 13.56 -12.78
C TYR A 5 5.19 14.62 -11.80
N GLN A 6 5.96 14.93 -10.76
CA GLN A 6 5.70 16.03 -9.82
C GLN A 6 5.66 17.39 -10.54
N GLY A 7 6.58 17.64 -11.47
CA GLY A 7 6.60 18.84 -12.30
C GLY A 7 5.35 18.96 -13.20
N LEU A 8 4.88 17.84 -13.76
CA LEU A 8 3.63 17.80 -14.54
C LEU A 8 2.41 18.10 -13.67
N ILE A 9 2.33 17.52 -12.47
CA ILE A 9 1.27 17.82 -11.50
C ILE A 9 1.30 19.31 -11.16
N PHE A 10 2.46 19.85 -10.81
CA PHE A 10 2.61 21.26 -10.46
C PHE A 10 2.13 22.19 -11.59
N ARG A 11 2.55 21.91 -12.82
CA ARG A 11 2.11 22.66 -14.01
C ARG A 11 0.59 22.54 -14.24
N LYS A 12 -0.02 21.39 -13.95
CA LYS A 12 -1.46 21.18 -14.09
C LYS A 12 -2.23 21.96 -13.02
N VAL A 13 -1.79 21.91 -11.76
CA VAL A 13 -2.36 22.66 -10.63
C VAL A 13 -2.37 24.16 -10.91
N LEU A 14 -1.28 24.71 -11.47
CA LEU A 14 -1.20 26.13 -11.85
C LEU A 14 -2.13 26.54 -13.01
N ARG A 15 -2.67 25.58 -13.78
CA ARG A 15 -3.56 25.83 -14.92
C ARG A 15 -5.03 25.51 -14.63
N LEU A 16 -5.33 24.98 -13.44
CA LEU A 16 -6.71 24.67 -13.04
C LEU A 16 -7.47 25.96 -12.69
N SER A 17 -8.76 26.00 -13.04
CA SER A 17 -9.63 27.10 -12.63
C SER A 17 -9.86 27.06 -11.12
N SER A 18 -10.05 28.22 -10.48
CA SER A 18 -10.25 28.31 -9.02
C SER A 18 -11.44 27.47 -8.54
N ARG A 19 -12.49 27.32 -9.36
CA ARG A 19 -13.64 26.46 -9.07
C ARG A 19 -13.27 24.98 -8.98
N SER A 20 -12.41 24.50 -9.88
CA SER A 20 -11.93 23.10 -9.88
C SER A 20 -10.75 22.88 -8.94
N LEU A 21 -10.04 23.93 -8.53
CA LEU A 21 -9.01 23.81 -7.51
C LEU A 21 -9.65 23.70 -6.12
N ASN A 22 -10.73 24.46 -5.85
CA ASN A 22 -11.48 24.41 -4.59
C ASN A 22 -12.20 23.08 -4.34
N THR A 23 -12.33 22.21 -5.35
CA THR A 23 -12.84 20.85 -5.12
C THR A 23 -11.80 19.93 -4.49
N PHE A 24 -10.52 20.26 -4.58
CA PHE A 24 -9.43 19.51 -3.97
C PHE A 24 -8.94 20.25 -2.71
N SER A 25 -8.83 19.52 -1.60
CA SER A 25 -8.19 20.02 -0.41
C SER A 25 -6.69 20.22 -0.65
N SER A 26 -6.10 21.21 0.02
CA SER A 26 -4.64 21.39 0.01
C SER A 26 -3.94 20.08 0.39
N GLY A 27 -4.49 19.28 1.31
CA GLY A 27 -3.91 18.00 1.72
C GLY A 27 -3.99 16.90 0.66
N GLU A 28 -5.02 16.90 -0.19
CA GLU A 28 -5.15 15.94 -1.29
C GLU A 28 -4.09 16.20 -2.36
N ILE A 29 -3.82 17.48 -2.66
CA ILE A 29 -2.76 17.89 -3.59
C ILE A 29 -1.39 17.49 -3.04
N THR A 30 -1.13 17.70 -1.74
CA THR A 30 0.14 17.27 -1.13
C THR A 30 0.30 15.75 -1.12
N ASN A 31 -0.78 14.99 -0.90
CA ASN A 31 -0.76 13.53 -0.95
C ASN A 31 -0.47 13.03 -2.38
N LEU A 32 -1.12 13.62 -3.38
CA LEU A 32 -0.88 13.33 -4.80
C LEU A 32 0.59 13.58 -5.17
N PHE A 33 1.16 14.67 -4.67
CA PHE A 33 2.54 15.06 -4.96
C PHE A 33 3.58 14.19 -4.24
N SER A 34 3.32 13.79 -3.00
CA SER A 34 4.30 13.09 -2.15
C SER A 34 4.17 11.56 -2.22
N ASN A 35 2.97 11.04 -2.02
CA ASN A 35 2.69 9.61 -1.93
C ASN A 35 2.44 9.02 -3.33
N ASP A 36 1.50 9.57 -4.08
CA ASP A 36 1.05 8.92 -5.32
C ASP A 36 2.11 8.97 -6.42
N ALA A 37 2.87 10.07 -6.49
CA ALA A 37 4.05 10.16 -7.35
C ALA A 37 5.10 9.06 -7.06
N THR A 38 5.24 8.67 -5.79
CA THR A 38 6.16 7.60 -5.38
C THR A 38 5.58 6.23 -5.73
N GLN A 39 4.29 6.03 -5.51
CA GLN A 39 3.60 4.78 -5.87
C GLN A 39 3.61 4.52 -7.38
N ILE A 40 3.43 5.55 -8.20
CA ILE A 40 3.51 5.42 -9.66
C ILE A 40 4.93 5.03 -10.10
N GLN A 41 5.97 5.60 -9.48
CA GLN A 41 7.34 5.19 -9.75
C GLN A 41 7.57 3.72 -9.41
N LEU A 42 7.09 3.26 -8.24
CA LEU A 42 7.17 1.86 -7.85
C LEU A 42 6.39 0.96 -8.81
N PHE A 43 5.20 1.37 -9.23
CA PHE A 43 4.38 0.64 -10.20
C PHE A 43 5.12 0.45 -11.52
N LEU A 44 5.77 1.50 -12.06
CA LEU A 44 6.51 1.40 -13.32
C LEU A 44 7.71 0.44 -13.22
N ILE A 45 8.38 0.40 -12.07
CA ILE A 45 9.46 -0.56 -11.81
C ILE A 45 8.87 -1.98 -11.74
N SER A 46 7.81 -2.17 -10.97
CA SER A 46 7.12 -3.46 -10.83
C SER A 46 6.50 -3.97 -12.14
N PHE A 47 6.05 -3.07 -13.00
CA PHE A 47 5.49 -3.40 -14.31
C PHE A 47 6.52 -4.10 -15.19
N ASN A 48 7.79 -3.72 -15.10
CA ASN A 48 8.86 -4.40 -15.82
C ASN A 48 8.97 -5.88 -15.40
N PHE A 49 8.90 -6.14 -14.10
CA PHE A 49 8.91 -7.51 -13.58
C PHE A 49 7.69 -8.33 -14.03
N LEU A 50 6.53 -7.69 -14.24
CA LEU A 50 5.31 -8.40 -14.62
C LEU A 50 5.43 -9.13 -15.97
N TRP A 51 6.15 -8.57 -16.94
CA TRP A 51 6.36 -9.21 -18.26
C TRP A 51 7.71 -9.91 -18.40
N SER A 52 8.74 -9.49 -17.64
CA SER A 52 10.02 -10.20 -17.60
C SER A 52 9.87 -11.57 -16.96
N THR A 53 9.10 -11.69 -15.86
CA THR A 53 9.01 -12.94 -15.10
C THR A 53 8.44 -14.14 -15.88
N PRO A 54 7.39 -14.02 -16.72
CA PRO A 54 6.97 -15.12 -17.59
C PRO A 54 8.05 -15.54 -18.59
N LEU A 55 8.77 -14.57 -19.16
CA LEU A 55 9.84 -14.82 -20.11
C LEU A 55 11.00 -15.57 -19.44
N ASP A 56 11.38 -15.15 -18.24
CA ASP A 56 12.38 -15.81 -17.41
C ASP A 56 11.99 -17.27 -17.07
N ILE A 57 10.71 -17.51 -16.75
CA ILE A 57 10.19 -18.87 -16.49
C ILE A 57 10.29 -19.75 -17.73
N ILE A 58 9.89 -19.24 -18.90
CA ILE A 58 9.97 -19.98 -20.18
C ILE A 58 11.43 -20.32 -20.50
N ALA A 59 12.34 -19.34 -20.37
CA ALA A 59 13.76 -19.55 -20.59
C ALA A 59 14.34 -20.60 -19.63
N MET A 60 13.97 -20.56 -18.35
CA MET A 60 14.36 -21.56 -17.35
C MET A 60 13.89 -22.96 -17.73
N ILE A 61 12.63 -23.13 -18.13
CA ILE A 61 12.09 -24.44 -18.54
C ILE A 61 12.85 -24.97 -19.76
N PHE A 62 13.14 -24.12 -20.76
CA PHE A 62 13.88 -24.51 -21.95
C PHE A 62 15.33 -24.94 -21.63
N LEU A 63 16.03 -24.16 -20.81
CA LEU A 63 17.39 -24.48 -20.35
C LEU A 63 17.40 -25.79 -19.56
N PHE A 64 16.47 -25.98 -18.63
CA PHE A 64 16.39 -27.21 -17.85
C PHE A 64 16.13 -28.45 -18.72
N TRP A 65 15.28 -28.33 -19.73
CA TRP A 65 15.03 -29.39 -20.70
C TRP A 65 16.30 -29.76 -21.46
N HIS A 66 17.07 -28.76 -21.90
CA HIS A 66 18.30 -28.98 -22.66
C HIS A 66 19.42 -29.63 -21.83
N PHE A 67 19.59 -29.22 -20.56
CA PHE A 67 20.75 -29.63 -19.76
C PHE A 67 20.54 -30.91 -18.93
N MET A 68 19.32 -31.22 -18.49
CA MET A 68 19.13 -32.16 -17.35
C MET A 68 18.15 -33.31 -17.59
N ASN A 69 17.60 -33.49 -18.79
CA ASN A 69 16.67 -34.57 -19.15
C ASN A 69 15.65 -34.85 -18.01
N TYR A 70 15.79 -35.97 -17.30
CA TYR A 70 14.85 -36.43 -16.25
C TYR A 70 14.90 -35.66 -14.92
N ILE A 71 16.05 -35.07 -14.55
CA ILE A 71 16.21 -34.36 -13.26
C ILE A 71 15.42 -33.04 -13.24
N SER A 72 15.13 -32.49 -14.43
CA SER A 72 14.33 -31.27 -14.62
C SER A 72 12.92 -31.36 -14.00
N LEU A 73 12.27 -32.53 -14.07
CA LEU A 73 10.90 -32.71 -13.56
C LEU A 73 10.80 -32.51 -12.05
N ILE A 74 11.81 -32.95 -11.30
CA ILE A 74 11.86 -32.81 -9.84
C ILE A 74 12.06 -31.33 -9.47
N ALA A 75 12.95 -30.63 -10.18
CA ALA A 75 13.21 -29.21 -9.95
C ALA A 75 11.97 -28.36 -10.22
N ILE A 76 11.26 -28.61 -11.34
CA ILE A 76 10.01 -27.91 -11.66
C ILE A 76 8.95 -28.16 -10.58
N GLY A 77 8.77 -29.41 -10.15
CA GLY A 77 7.83 -29.75 -9.08
C GLY A 77 8.16 -29.04 -7.77
N TYR A 78 9.44 -28.97 -7.40
CA TYR A 78 9.90 -28.26 -6.21
C TYR A 78 9.68 -26.74 -6.30
N THR A 79 9.98 -26.12 -7.45
CA THR A 79 9.73 -24.69 -7.66
C THR A 79 8.24 -24.35 -7.59
N VAL A 80 7.38 -25.17 -8.18
CA VAL A 80 5.91 -25.01 -8.09
C VAL A 80 5.45 -25.14 -6.64
N LEU A 81 5.96 -26.13 -5.89
CA LEU A 81 5.60 -26.31 -4.48
C LEU A 81 5.98 -25.09 -3.63
N ILE A 82 7.19 -24.56 -3.79
CA ILE A 82 7.63 -23.34 -3.10
C ILE A 82 6.73 -22.16 -3.48
N ALA A 83 6.43 -21.98 -4.76
CA ALA A 83 5.57 -20.90 -5.23
C ALA A 83 4.17 -20.98 -4.59
N LEU A 84 3.58 -22.18 -4.51
CA LEU A 84 2.30 -22.40 -3.85
C LEU A 84 2.36 -22.04 -2.36
N ILE A 85 3.39 -22.49 -1.63
CA ILE A 85 3.56 -22.15 -0.20
C ILE A 85 3.70 -20.62 -0.03
N ALA A 86 4.52 -19.97 -0.86
CA ALA A 86 4.71 -18.53 -0.82
C ALA A 86 3.41 -17.76 -1.07
N THR A 87 2.58 -18.20 -2.03
CA THR A 87 1.27 -17.57 -2.30
C THR A 87 0.30 -17.74 -1.14
N LEU A 88 0.26 -18.92 -0.50
CA LEU A 88 -0.59 -19.16 0.68
C LEU A 88 -0.19 -18.25 1.85
N ILE A 89 1.11 -18.15 2.14
CA ILE A 89 1.64 -17.23 3.17
C ILE A 89 1.27 -15.78 2.80
N GLY A 90 1.40 -15.41 1.53
CA GLY A 90 1.01 -14.10 1.01
C GLY A 90 -0.46 -13.78 1.27
N HIS A 91 -1.38 -14.71 0.98
CA HIS A 91 -2.81 -14.55 1.25
C HIS A 91 -3.10 -14.35 2.74
N ILE A 92 -2.45 -15.15 3.60
CA ILE A 92 -2.59 -15.03 5.05
C ILE A 92 -2.07 -13.66 5.53
N ALA A 93 -0.92 -13.21 5.02
CA ALA A 93 -0.35 -11.91 5.36
C ALA A 93 -1.28 -10.76 4.94
N VAL A 94 -1.86 -10.81 3.74
CA VAL A 94 -2.84 -9.81 3.26
C VAL A 94 -4.09 -9.80 4.15
N TYR A 95 -4.59 -10.97 4.55
CA TYR A 95 -5.74 -11.09 5.45
C TYR A 95 -5.48 -10.38 6.80
N TYR A 96 -4.36 -10.70 7.47
CA TYR A 96 -4.01 -10.06 8.73
C TYR A 96 -3.70 -8.56 8.57
N ARG A 97 -3.00 -8.18 7.50
CA ARG A 97 -2.74 -6.76 7.19
C ARG A 97 -4.04 -5.96 7.06
N THR A 98 -5.05 -6.53 6.39
CA THR A 98 -6.35 -5.88 6.23
C THR A 98 -7.05 -5.68 7.58
N LYS A 99 -7.02 -6.67 8.47
CA LYS A 99 -7.56 -6.54 9.84
C LYS A 99 -6.83 -5.46 10.65
N ILE A 100 -5.50 -5.42 10.57
CA ILE A 100 -4.69 -4.41 11.26
C ILE A 100 -5.03 -3.01 10.75
N LEU A 101 -5.21 -2.83 9.44
CA LEU A 101 -5.61 -1.55 8.84
C LEU A 101 -6.98 -1.10 9.39
N GLN A 102 -7.98 -1.99 9.46
CA GLN A 102 -9.29 -1.65 10.01
C GLN A 102 -9.23 -1.18 11.47
N VAL A 103 -8.43 -1.84 12.32
CA VAL A 103 -8.26 -1.43 13.72
C VAL A 103 -7.50 -0.11 13.82
N THR A 104 -6.46 0.04 13.00
CA THR A 104 -5.64 1.27 12.96
C THR A 104 -6.48 2.47 12.52
N ASP A 105 -7.33 2.32 11.51
CA ASP A 105 -8.22 3.36 11.02
C ASP A 105 -9.24 3.80 12.08
N LYS A 106 -9.85 2.83 12.79
CA LYS A 106 -10.75 3.13 13.92
C LYS A 106 -10.04 3.94 15.01
N ARG A 107 -8.80 3.57 15.35
CA ARG A 107 -7.99 4.27 16.35
C ARG A 107 -7.66 5.69 15.90
N VAL A 108 -7.20 5.87 14.67
CA VAL A 108 -6.84 7.18 14.11
C VAL A 108 -8.07 8.10 14.05
N LYS A 109 -9.22 7.58 13.62
CA LYS A 109 -10.47 8.34 13.57
C LYS A 109 -10.93 8.79 14.97
N LEU A 110 -10.92 7.89 15.95
CA LEU A 110 -11.29 8.21 17.33
C LEU A 110 -10.36 9.26 17.95
N MET A 111 -9.05 9.17 17.68
CA MET A 111 -8.09 10.19 18.12
C MET A 111 -8.37 11.55 17.48
N ALA A 112 -8.69 11.59 16.19
CA ALA A 112 -9.05 12.82 15.50
C ALA A 112 -10.32 13.48 16.09
N GLU A 113 -11.34 12.69 16.43
CA GLU A 113 -12.57 13.17 17.07
C GLU A 113 -12.32 13.74 18.48
N ILE A 114 -11.44 13.10 19.28
CA ILE A 114 -11.04 13.60 20.61
C ILE A 114 -10.31 14.93 20.49
N ILE A 115 -9.34 15.04 19.57
CA ILE A 115 -8.58 16.28 19.38
C ILE A 115 -9.51 17.42 18.97
N LYS A 116 -10.47 17.15 18.07
CA LYS A 116 -11.49 18.13 17.66
C LYS A 116 -12.36 18.63 18.83
N SER A 117 -12.58 17.80 19.85
CA SER A 117 -13.46 18.09 20.99
C SER A 117 -12.71 18.37 22.31
N MET A 118 -11.39 18.59 22.26
CA MET A 118 -10.50 18.65 23.44
C MET A 118 -10.91 19.71 24.48
N ARG A 119 -11.45 20.86 24.05
CA ARG A 119 -11.89 21.93 24.96
C ARG A 119 -13.01 21.46 25.88
N ILE A 120 -13.99 20.73 25.35
CA ILE A 120 -15.11 20.18 26.13
C ILE A 120 -14.59 19.13 27.10
N VAL A 121 -13.68 18.25 26.64
CA VAL A 121 -13.07 17.22 27.48
C VAL A 121 -12.42 17.80 28.72
N LYS A 122 -11.63 18.87 28.57
CA LYS A 122 -10.98 19.55 29.69
C LYS A 122 -11.98 20.30 30.57
N MET A 123 -12.96 20.97 29.97
CA MET A 123 -13.99 21.72 30.70
C MET A 123 -14.79 20.83 31.67
N TYR A 124 -15.06 19.58 31.28
CA TYR A 124 -15.82 18.62 32.08
C TYR A 124 -14.94 17.57 32.78
N CYS A 125 -13.61 17.70 32.75
CA CYS A 125 -12.66 16.74 33.32
C CYS A 125 -12.89 15.28 32.87
N TRP A 126 -13.32 15.06 31.62
CA TRP A 126 -13.66 13.73 31.07
C TRP A 126 -12.45 12.88 30.66
N GLU A 127 -11.24 13.31 30.99
CA GLU A 127 -9.98 12.68 30.56
C GLU A 127 -9.92 11.20 30.97
N SER A 128 -10.34 10.86 32.19
CA SER A 128 -10.38 9.47 32.68
C SER A 128 -11.34 8.58 31.89
N ALA A 129 -12.52 9.11 31.52
CA ALA A 129 -13.52 8.38 30.74
C ALA A 129 -13.06 8.14 29.30
N ILE A 130 -12.44 9.15 28.67
CA ILE A 130 -11.87 9.02 27.33
C ILE A 130 -10.69 8.06 27.32
N ASN A 131 -9.82 8.11 28.33
CA ASN A 131 -8.69 7.18 28.44
C ASN A 131 -9.17 5.72 28.51
N ARG A 132 -10.24 5.44 29.28
CA ARG A 132 -10.88 4.12 29.29
C ARG A 132 -11.39 3.70 27.91
N LYS A 133 -12.05 4.62 27.18
CA LYS A 133 -12.59 4.36 25.83
C LYS A 133 -11.50 4.15 24.78
N VAL A 134 -10.38 4.86 24.86
CA VAL A 134 -9.20 4.63 24.00
C VAL A 134 -8.61 3.24 24.29
N ARG A 135 -8.49 2.88 25.57
CA ARG A 135 -7.92 1.60 25.99
C ARG A 135 -8.75 0.41 25.53
N SER A 136 -10.07 0.54 25.42
CA SER A 136 -10.94 -0.52 24.89
C SER A 136 -10.78 -0.74 23.37
N VAL A 137 -10.40 0.29 22.60
CA VAL A 137 -10.13 0.18 21.15
C VAL A 137 -8.72 -0.34 20.86
N ARG A 138 -7.82 -0.35 21.86
CA ARG A 138 -6.44 -0.82 21.74
C ARG A 138 -6.26 -2.32 21.99
N LYS A 139 -7.26 -2.99 22.57
CA LYS A 139 -7.31 -4.45 22.72
C LYS A 139 -7.79 -5.08 21.42
#